data_AF-A0A847D9V7-F1
#
_entry.id   AF-A0A847D9V7-F1
#
_cell.length_a   1.000
_cell.length_b   1.000
_cell.length_c   1.000
_cell.angle_alpha   90.00
_cell.angle_beta   90.00
_cell.angle_gamma   90.00
#
_symmetry.space_group_name_H-M   'P 1'
#
loop_
_entity.id
_entity.type
_entity.pdbx_description
1 polymer ?
#
loop_
_entity_poly.entity_id
_entity_poly.type
_entity_poly.pdbx_seq_one_letter_code
_entity_poly.pdbx_strand_id
1 'polypeptide(L)'
;MPDTRLSDTSPAIHKIIVEGYRRMPPHEKLIQVNEMTKAVQQLALVRIRKQHKNISEQEERLRLASLWLDRETMIRVFNWDPGLQGY
;
A
#
# COMPACT_ATOMS: atom_id res chain seq x y z
N MET A 1 -14.94 -17.10 -19.92
CA MET A 1 -14.56 -16.47 -18.63
C MET A 1 -13.65 -17.45 -17.92
N PRO A 2 -12.34 -17.22 -17.77
CA PRO A 2 -11.53 -18.08 -16.92
C PRO A 2 -11.56 -17.56 -15.47
N ASP A 3 -11.94 -18.42 -14.54
CA ASP A 3 -11.84 -18.19 -13.09
C ASP A 3 -10.41 -17.80 -12.73
N THR A 4 -10.22 -16.54 -12.38
CA THR A 4 -8.91 -16.01 -12.02
C THR A 4 -8.70 -16.18 -10.52
N ARG A 5 -7.80 -17.13 -10.18
CA ARG A 5 -7.17 -17.42 -8.88
C ARG A 5 -7.75 -18.62 -8.12
N LEU A 6 -7.27 -19.81 -8.48
CA LEU A 6 -6.88 -20.73 -7.41
C LEU A 6 -5.78 -20.03 -6.62
N SER A 7 -6.07 -19.65 -5.39
CA SER A 7 -5.06 -19.27 -4.42
C SER A 7 -3.98 -20.37 -4.38
N ASP A 8 -2.70 -20.02 -4.56
CA ASP A 8 -1.56 -20.96 -4.38
C ASP A 8 -1.54 -21.60 -2.98
N THR A 9 -2.39 -21.09 -2.07
CA THR A 9 -2.68 -21.65 -0.77
C THR A 9 -3.93 -22.54 -0.83
N SER A 10 -3.78 -23.80 -0.43
CA SER A 10 -4.91 -24.73 -0.35
C SER A 10 -5.99 -24.26 0.65
N PRO A 11 -7.26 -24.66 0.48
CA PRO A 11 -8.34 -24.25 1.38
C PRO A 11 -8.09 -24.60 2.85
N ALA A 12 -7.40 -25.72 3.11
CA ALA A 12 -7.04 -26.14 4.48
C ALA A 12 -6.02 -25.17 5.12
N ILE A 13 -5.00 -24.77 4.37
CA ILE A 13 -3.99 -23.83 4.85
C ILE A 13 -4.60 -22.43 5.03
N HIS A 14 -5.48 -22.00 4.12
CA HIS A 14 -6.20 -20.73 4.28
C HIS A 14 -7.01 -20.68 5.59
N LYS A 15 -7.69 -21.78 5.97
CA LYS A 15 -8.41 -21.86 7.26
C LYS A 15 -7.47 -21.71 8.46
N ILE A 16 -6.29 -22.33 8.41
CA ILE A 16 -5.29 -22.22 9.48
C ILE A 16 -4.80 -20.76 9.62
N ILE A 17 -4.51 -20.10 8.50
CA ILE A 17 -4.06 -18.69 8.49
C ILE A 17 -5.12 -17.78 9.10
N VAL A 18 -6.38 -17.89 8.64
CA VAL A 18 -7.49 -17.06 9.14
C VAL A 18 -7.69 -17.26 10.64
N GLU A 19 -7.68 -18.51 11.11
CA GLU A 19 -7.86 -18.81 12.53
C GLU A 19 -6.70 -18.31 13.38
N GLY A 20 -5.47 -18.37 12.86
CA GLY A 20 -4.30 -17.74 13.48
C GLY A 20 -4.50 -16.24 13.70
N TYR A 21 -4.96 -15.51 12.67
CA TYR A 21 -5.25 -14.07 12.76
C TYR A 21 -6.42 -13.70 13.67
N ARG A 22 -7.35 -14.63 13.94
CA ARG A 22 -8.46 -14.42 14.88
C ARG A 22 -8.02 -14.56 16.33
N ARG A 23 -7.08 -15.47 16.60
CA ARG A 23 -6.53 -15.72 17.94
C ARG A 23 -5.40 -14.76 18.31
N MET A 24 -4.78 -14.12 17.31
CA MET A 24 -3.68 -13.19 17.50
C MET A 24 -4.08 -12.02 18.42
N PRO A 25 -3.26 -11.69 19.44
CA PRO A 25 -3.44 -10.49 20.24
C PRO A 25 -3.51 -9.23 19.36
N PRO A 26 -4.36 -8.24 19.69
CA PRO A 26 -4.52 -7.04 18.86
C PRO A 26 -3.21 -6.29 18.58
N HIS A 27 -2.31 -6.21 19.56
CA HIS A 27 -1.03 -5.51 19.41
C HIS A 27 -0.09 -6.21 18.42
N GLU A 28 0.01 -7.53 18.47
CA GLU A 28 0.80 -8.32 17.49
C GLU A 28 0.22 -8.17 16.08
N LYS A 29 -1.11 -8.16 15.97
CA LYS A 29 -1.79 -7.96 14.69
C LYS A 29 -1.50 -6.59 14.10
N LEU A 30 -1.49 -5.54 14.93
CA LEU A 30 -1.10 -4.19 14.50
C LEU A 30 0.35 -4.13 14.01
N ILE A 31 1.27 -4.84 14.66
CA ILE A 31 2.66 -4.93 14.19
C ILE A 31 2.71 -5.56 12.79
N GLN A 32 2.01 -6.68 12.58
CA GLN A 32 2.00 -7.33 11.26
C GLN A 32 1.38 -6.44 10.16
N VAL A 33 0.28 -5.75 10.46
CA VAL A 33 -0.35 -4.81 9.52
C VAL A 33 0.60 -3.64 9.20
N ASN A 34 1.34 -3.13 10.19
CA ASN A 34 2.31 -2.07 9.97
C ASN A 34 3.46 -2.52 9.06
N GLU A 35 4.03 -3.70 9.30
CA GLU A 35 5.10 -4.24 8.44
C GLU A 35 4.62 -4.50 7.01
N MET A 36 3.41 -5.04 6.85
CA MET A 36 2.80 -5.20 5.52
C MET A 36 2.58 -3.86 4.83
N THR A 37 2.12 -2.84 5.55
CA THR A 37 1.92 -1.48 5.02
C THR A 37 3.23 -0.90 4.51
N LYS A 38 4.31 -1.01 5.29
CA LYS A 38 5.65 -0.57 4.87
C LYS A 38 6.13 -1.31 3.62
N ALA A 39 5.94 -2.63 3.56
CA ALA A 39 6.33 -3.42 2.39
C ALA A 39 5.62 -2.95 1.11
N VAL A 40 4.31 -2.70 1.18
CA VAL A 40 3.54 -2.15 0.06
C VAL A 40 4.03 -0.75 -0.33
N GLN A 41 4.32 0.11 0.64
CA GLN A 41 4.88 1.44 0.38
C GLN A 41 6.24 1.37 -0.32
N GLN A 42 7.11 0.44 0.07
CA GLN A 42 8.40 0.26 -0.60
C GLN A 42 8.24 -0.17 -2.07
N LEU A 43 7.31 -1.08 -2.35
CA LEU A 43 7.01 -1.48 -3.73
C LEU A 43 6.45 -0.30 -4.55
N ALA A 44 5.59 0.51 -3.94
CA ALA A 44 5.06 1.71 -4.57
C ALA A 44 6.18 2.74 -4.87
N LEU A 45 7.10 2.96 -3.94
CA LEU A 45 8.26 3.85 -4.15
C LEU A 45 9.14 3.39 -5.31
N VAL A 46 9.43 2.09 -5.40
CA VAL A 46 10.18 1.52 -6.53
C VAL A 46 9.47 1.81 -7.85
N ARG A 47 8.15 1.67 -7.90
CA ARG A 47 7.35 2.02 -9.08
C ARG A 47 7.43 3.50 -9.42
N ILE A 48 7.26 4.38 -8.43
CA ILE A 48 7.30 5.85 -8.60
C ILE A 48 8.66 6.27 -9.17
N ARG A 49 9.76 5.83 -8.56
CA ARG A 49 11.13 6.12 -9.02
C ARG A 49 11.40 5.63 -10.44
N LYS A 50 10.79 4.50 -10.83
CA LYS A 50 10.88 3.97 -12.19
C LYS A 50 10.12 4.84 -13.21
N GLN A 51 8.95 5.36 -12.84
CA GLN A 51 8.09 6.18 -13.70
C GLN A 51 8.58 7.64 -13.79
N HIS A 52 9.10 8.18 -12.70
CA HIS A 52 9.53 9.56 -12.57
C HIS A 52 11.03 9.62 -12.26
N LYS A 53 11.84 9.88 -13.31
CA LYS A 53 13.29 10.00 -13.15
C LYS A 53 13.65 11.38 -12.61
N ASN A 54 14.67 11.46 -11.75
CA ASN A 54 15.25 12.69 -11.22
C ASN A 54 14.28 13.60 -10.44
N ILE A 55 13.25 13.03 -9.81
CA ILE A 55 12.40 13.79 -8.90
C ILE A 55 13.09 13.99 -7.54
N SER A 56 12.71 15.07 -6.85
CA SER A 56 13.18 15.31 -5.48
C SER A 56 12.57 14.30 -4.50
N GLU A 57 13.23 14.08 -3.36
CA GLU A 57 12.70 13.23 -2.29
C GLU A 57 11.33 13.73 -1.79
N GLN A 58 11.14 15.06 -1.75
CA GLN A 58 9.87 15.66 -1.37
C GLN A 58 8.75 15.29 -2.34
N GLU A 59 9.00 15.38 -3.64
CA GLU A 59 8.03 14.99 -4.65
C GLU A 59 7.74 13.48 -4.60
N GLU A 60 8.75 12.65 -4.36
CA GLU A 60 8.57 11.21 -4.16
C GLU A 60 7.62 10.90 -2.99
N ARG A 61 7.80 11.60 -1.85
CA ARG A 61 6.92 11.47 -0.68
C ARG A 61 5.49 11.93 -0.95
N LEU A 62 5.30 13.02 -1.70
CA LEU A 62 3.97 13.54 -2.05
C LEU A 62 3.24 12.60 -3.02
N ARG A 63 3.94 12.08 -4.03
CA ARG A 63 3.40 11.05 -4.94
C ARG A 63 2.99 9.81 -4.16
N LEU A 64 3.85 9.32 -3.26
CA LEU A 64 3.51 8.21 -2.37
C LEU A 64 2.25 8.54 -1.54
N ALA A 65 2.21 9.68 -0.85
CA ALA A 65 1.07 10.07 -0.02
C ALA A 65 -0.25 10.13 -0.80
N SER A 66 -0.20 10.55 -2.07
CA SER A 66 -1.38 10.62 -2.95
C SER A 66 -2.05 9.29 -3.26
N LEU A 67 -1.37 8.16 -3.01
CA LEU A 67 -1.96 6.83 -3.17
C LEU A 67 -2.92 6.46 -2.04
N TRP A 68 -2.85 7.16 -0.89
CA TRP A 68 -3.69 6.90 0.28
C TRP A 68 -4.54 8.10 0.73
N LEU A 69 -4.11 9.33 0.40
CA LEU A 69 -4.85 10.55 0.71
C LEU A 69 -5.69 10.98 -0.47
N ASP A 70 -6.89 11.45 -0.19
CA ASP A 70 -7.76 12.02 -1.22
C ASP A 70 -7.18 13.34 -1.76
N ARG A 71 -7.63 13.71 -2.97
CA ARG A 71 -7.16 14.91 -3.66
C ARG A 71 -7.37 16.19 -2.86
N GLU A 72 -8.50 16.32 -2.16
CA GLU A 72 -8.81 17.51 -1.37
C GLU A 72 -7.81 17.65 -0.21
N THR A 73 -7.52 16.56 0.50
CA THR A 73 -6.52 16.53 1.56
C THR A 73 -5.12 16.86 1.04
N MET A 74 -4.72 16.30 -0.12
CA MET A 74 -3.41 16.59 -0.73
C MET A 74 -3.25 18.08 -1.07
N ILE A 75 -4.27 18.70 -1.65
CA ILE A 75 -4.26 20.13 -1.98
C ILE A 75 -4.26 20.97 -0.71
N ARG A 76 -5.14 20.68 0.25
CA ARG A 76 -5.31 21.49 1.47
C ARG A 76 -4.06 21.47 2.36
N VAL A 77 -3.41 20.32 2.52
CA VAL A 77 -2.30 20.15 3.47
C VAL A 77 -0.94 20.38 2.81
N PHE A 78 -0.77 19.95 1.56
CA PHE A 78 0.52 19.95 0.89
C PHE A 78 0.59 20.89 -0.32
N ASN A 79 -0.50 21.59 -0.66
CA ASN A 79 -0.61 22.40 -1.87
C ASN A 79 -0.19 21.64 -3.14
N TRP A 80 -0.52 20.34 -3.18
CA TRP A 80 -0.10 19.42 -4.23
C TRP A 80 -1.33 18.72 -4.83
N ASP A 81 -1.49 18.82 -6.15
CA ASP A 81 -2.66 18.27 -6.86
C ASP A 81 -2.30 16.99 -7.64
N PRO A 82 -2.71 15.79 -7.18
CA PRO A 82 -2.47 14.54 -7.90
C PRO A 82 -3.08 14.52 -9.30
N GLY A 83 -4.16 15.27 -9.54
CA GLY A 83 -4.80 15.33 -10.85
C GLY A 83 -3.96 16.04 -11.91
N LEU A 84 -3.07 16.96 -11.49
CA LEU A 84 -2.16 17.69 -12.38
C LEU A 84 -0.78 17.03 -12.44
N GLN A 85 -0.30 16.53 -11.30
CA GLN A 85 1.06 16.01 -11.15
C GLN A 85 1.17 14.51 -11.45
N GLY A 86 0.05 13.77 -11.43
CA GLY A 86 -0.01 12.31 -11.54
C GLY A 86 0.10 11.61 -10.18
N TYR A 87 -0.51 10.43 -10.05
CA TYR A 87 -0.49 9.57 -8.86
C TYR A 87 0.79 8.75 -8.74
#